data_AF-A0AAV5XUF8-F1
#
_entry.id   AF-A0AAV5XUF8-F1
#
_cell.length_a   1.000
_cell.length_b   1.000
_cell.length_c   1.000
_cell.angle_alpha   90.00
_cell.angle_beta   90.00
_cell.angle_gamma   90.00
#
_symmetry.space_group_name_H-M   'P 1'
#
loop_
_entity.id
_entity.type
_entity.pdbx_description
1 polymer ?
#
loop_
_entity_poly.entity_id
_entity_poly.type
_entity_poly.pdbx_seq_one_letter_code
_entity_poly.pdbx_strand_id
1 'polypeptide(L)'
;MADVSRKAIAQARRAIQDLLAERMAADQAAALAEKLATGTWTHDYGITADEAKALGLPVSTEMPEEVYQFMGLFPQPTRTRLAVEYVPAPCRGRQGRASSDG
;
A
#
# COMPACT_ATOMS: atom_id res chain seq x y z
N MET A 1 6.73 25.63 -3.74
CA MET A 1 6.10 24.29 -3.71
C MET A 1 6.47 23.44 -4.94
N ALA A 2 6.43 23.98 -6.16
CA ALA A 2 6.78 23.22 -7.38
C ALA A 2 8.20 22.59 -7.38
N ASP A 3 9.20 23.26 -6.82
CA ASP A 3 10.57 22.72 -6.74
C ASP A 3 10.68 21.51 -5.79
N VAL A 4 9.97 21.56 -4.66
CA VAL A 4 9.92 20.44 -3.70
C VAL A 4 9.20 19.23 -4.30
N SER A 5 8.09 19.46 -5.00
CA SER A 5 7.36 18.40 -5.71
C SER A 5 8.21 17.75 -6.81
N ARG A 6 8.94 18.55 -7.59
CA ARG A 6 9.84 18.03 -8.63
C ARG A 6 10.98 17.18 -8.04
N LYS A 7 11.56 17.63 -6.93
CA LYS A 7 12.61 16.90 -6.20
C LYS A 7 12.08 15.55 -5.66
N ALA A 8 10.88 15.54 -5.10
CA ALA A 8 10.26 14.31 -4.59
C ALA A 8 10.04 13.28 -5.70
N ILE A 9 9.52 13.68 -6.86
CA ILE A 9 9.33 12.79 -8.02
C ILE A 9 10.68 12.24 -8.51
N ALA A 10 11.70 13.09 -8.62
CA ALA A 10 13.04 12.66 -9.04
C ALA A 10 13.65 11.64 -8.06
N GLN A 11 13.46 11.84 -6.75
CA GLN A 11 13.91 10.91 -5.71
C GLN A 11 13.16 9.57 -5.79
N ALA A 12 11.84 9.60 -5.95
CA ALA A 12 11.02 8.40 -6.10
C ALA A 12 11.42 7.61 -7.35
N ARG A 13 11.56 8.27 -8.50
CA ARG A 13 12.02 7.65 -9.75
C ARG A 13 13.37 6.96 -9.56
N ARG A 14 14.34 7.65 -8.94
CA ARG A 14 15.67 7.07 -8.70
C ARG A 14 15.60 5.83 -7.81
N ALA A 15 14.86 5.90 -6.71
CA ALA A 15 14.69 4.77 -5.81
C ALA A 15 14.07 3.55 -6.52
N ILE A 16 13.04 3.77 -7.34
CA ILE A 16 12.40 2.69 -8.09
C ILE A 16 13.36 2.12 -9.15
N GLN A 17 14.10 2.97 -9.86
CA GLN A 17 15.08 2.53 -10.86
C GLN A 17 16.19 1.68 -10.23
N ASP A 18 16.72 2.09 -9.08
CA ASP A 18 17.78 1.37 -8.37
C ASP A 18 17.28 -0.02 -7.93
N LEU A 19 16.04 -0.13 -7.44
CA LEU A 19 15.41 -1.42 -7.08
C LEU A 19 15.20 -2.34 -8.28
N LEU A 20 14.79 -1.78 -9.43
CA LEU A 20 14.51 -2.55 -10.63
C LEU A 20 15.79 -2.98 -11.36
N ALA A 21 16.86 -2.19 -11.30
CA ALA A 21 18.12 -2.48 -11.98
C ALA A 21 18.77 -3.81 -11.55
N GLU A 22 18.46 -4.31 -10.34
CA GLU A 22 18.91 -5.63 -9.88
C GLU A 22 18.25 -6.80 -10.63
N ARG A 23 17.10 -6.57 -11.28
CA ARG A 23 16.23 -7.63 -11.81
C ARG A 23 15.88 -7.48 -13.28
N MET A 24 16.14 -6.33 -13.91
CA MET A 24 15.87 -6.09 -15.33
C MET A 24 16.89 -5.12 -15.95
N ALA A 25 16.86 -5.01 -17.29
CA ALA A 25 17.76 -4.12 -18.02
C ALA A 25 17.54 -2.65 -17.63
N ALA A 26 18.62 -1.86 -17.61
CA ALA A 26 18.60 -0.45 -17.17
C ALA A 26 17.56 0.41 -17.92
N ASP A 27 17.39 0.20 -19.22
CA ASP A 27 16.43 0.95 -20.04
C ASP A 27 14.98 0.60 -19.67
N GLN A 28 14.70 -0.67 -19.39
CA GLN A 28 13.38 -1.13 -18.93
C GLN A 28 13.08 -0.61 -17.52
N ALA A 29 14.07 -0.68 -16.63
CA ALA A 29 13.98 -0.13 -15.28
C ALA A 29 13.69 1.38 -15.29
N ALA A 30 14.39 2.13 -16.15
CA ALA A 30 14.20 3.58 -16.26
C ALA A 30 12.82 3.95 -16.80
N ALA A 31 12.31 3.21 -17.80
CA ALA A 31 10.98 3.44 -18.37
C ALA A 31 9.86 3.08 -17.38
N LEU A 32 10.03 1.99 -16.62
CA LEU A 32 9.06 1.57 -15.62
C LEU A 32 9.05 2.49 -14.40
N ALA A 33 10.23 2.92 -13.94
CA ALA A 33 10.36 3.88 -12.85
C ALA A 33 9.65 5.22 -13.16
N GLU A 34 9.68 5.67 -14.41
CA GLU A 34 8.94 6.88 -14.80
C GLU A 34 7.43 6.68 -14.71
N LYS A 35 6.91 5.53 -15.17
CA LYS A 35 5.47 5.23 -15.10
C LYS A 35 4.98 5.13 -13.65
N LEU A 36 5.78 4.51 -12.77
CA LEU A 36 5.44 4.31 -11.36
C LEU A 36 5.61 5.58 -10.49
N ALA A 37 6.56 6.46 -10.83
CA ALA A 37 6.79 7.70 -10.07
C ALA A 37 5.87 8.86 -10.51
N THR A 38 5.18 8.71 -11.64
CA THR A 38 4.24 9.71 -12.18
C THR A 38 2.79 9.35 -11.84
N GLY A 39 1.87 10.29 -12.03
CA GLY A 39 0.44 10.14 -11.70
C GLY A 39 -0.35 9.18 -12.58
N THR A 40 0.28 8.11 -13.08
CA THR A 40 -0.40 7.05 -13.84
C THR A 40 -1.37 6.27 -12.93
N TRP A 41 -1.00 6.09 -11.66
CA TRP A 41 -1.84 5.44 -10.64
C TRP A 41 -1.94 6.29 -9.38
N THR A 42 -3.06 6.14 -8.66
CA THR A 42 -3.18 6.66 -7.30
C THR A 42 -2.40 5.77 -6.34
N HIS A 43 -1.94 6.34 -5.22
CA HIS A 43 -1.12 5.62 -4.22
C HIS A 43 -1.82 4.40 -3.57
N ASP A 44 -3.14 4.32 -3.68
CA ASP A 44 -4.00 3.24 -3.18
C ASP A 44 -4.40 2.23 -4.27
N TYR A 45 -4.00 2.45 -5.52
CA TYR A 45 -4.27 1.50 -6.59
C TYR A 45 -3.38 0.25 -6.42
N GLY A 46 -4.01 -0.87 -6.09
CA GLY A 46 -3.33 -2.16 -6.05
C GLY A 46 -3.04 -2.69 -7.45
N ILE A 47 -1.76 -2.79 -7.81
CA ILE A 47 -1.34 -3.45 -9.05
C ILE A 47 -1.51 -4.95 -8.89
N THR A 48 -2.35 -5.56 -9.72
CA THR A 48 -2.59 -7.01 -9.72
C THR A 48 -1.39 -7.77 -10.28
N ALA A 49 -1.30 -9.08 -10.01
CA ALA A 49 -0.20 -9.91 -10.52
C ALA A 49 -0.14 -9.92 -12.05
N ASP A 50 -1.29 -9.91 -12.73
CA ASP A 50 -1.36 -9.90 -14.19
C ASP A 50 -0.93 -8.55 -14.76
N GLU A 51 -1.34 -7.43 -14.15
CA GLU A 51 -0.86 -6.10 -14.53
C GLU A 51 0.64 -5.95 -14.30
N ALA A 52 1.16 -6.45 -13.17
CA ALA A 52 2.59 -6.41 -12.89
C ALA A 52 3.40 -7.18 -13.94
N LYS A 53 2.92 -8.36 -14.37
CA LYS A 53 3.52 -9.11 -15.48
C LYS A 53 3.45 -8.33 -16.79
N ALA A 54 2.32 -7.69 -17.10
CA ALA A 54 2.17 -6.84 -18.29
C ALA A 54 3.10 -5.61 -18.28
N LEU A 55 3.45 -5.11 -17.09
CA LEU A 55 4.44 -4.05 -16.89
C LEU A 55 5.89 -4.53 -17.05
N GLY A 56 6.12 -5.84 -17.21
CA GLY A 56 7.44 -6.45 -17.32
C GLY A 56 8.13 -6.70 -15.98
N LEU A 57 7.39 -6.65 -14.87
CA LEU A 57 7.94 -7.01 -13.57
C LEU A 57 8.13 -8.54 -13.48
N PRO A 58 9.24 -9.01 -12.87
CA PRO A 58 9.48 -10.44 -12.66
C PRO A 58 8.61 -10.96 -11.50
N VAL A 59 7.33 -11.16 -11.76
CA VAL A 59 6.35 -11.64 -10.77
C VAL A 59 6.02 -13.11 -11.01
N SER A 60 6.20 -13.94 -9.97
CA SER A 60 5.68 -15.29 -9.90
C SER A 60 4.55 -15.37 -8.88
N THR A 61 3.50 -16.11 -9.24
CA THR A 61 2.39 -16.48 -8.35
C THR A 61 2.46 -17.95 -7.94
N GLU A 62 3.56 -18.64 -8.30
CA GLU A 62 3.79 -20.01 -7.92
C GLU A 62 4.08 -20.09 -6.42
N MET A 63 3.31 -20.92 -5.73
CA MET A 63 3.43 -21.16 -4.31
C MET A 63 3.86 -22.62 -4.11
N PRO A 64 5.11 -22.88 -3.70
CA PRO A 64 5.58 -24.24 -3.42
C PRO A 64 4.73 -24.92 -2.35
N GLU A 65 4.60 -26.25 -2.42
CA GLU A 65 3.75 -27.03 -1.52
C GLU A 65 4.20 -26.87 -0.06
N GLU A 66 5.49 -26.73 0.18
CA GLU A 66 6.09 -26.53 1.50
C GLU A 66 5.57 -25.25 2.18
N VAL A 67 5.23 -24.22 1.39
CA VAL A 67 4.66 -22.97 1.93
C VAL A 67 3.24 -23.23 2.45
N TYR A 68 2.43 -24.00 1.72
CA TYR A 68 1.10 -24.39 2.17
C TYR A 68 1.16 -25.30 3.40
N GLN A 69 2.10 -26.24 3.43
CA GLN A 69 2.35 -27.11 4.59
C GLN A 69 2.73 -26.28 5.83
N PHE A 70 3.61 -25.28 5.67
CA PHE A 70 3.98 -24.36 6.73
C PHE A 70 2.79 -23.53 7.23
N MET A 71 1.96 -23.00 6.34
CA MET A 71 0.75 -22.27 6.71
C MET A 71 -0.23 -23.13 7.52
N GLY A 72 -0.28 -24.44 7.25
CA GLY A 72 -1.08 -25.41 8.02
C GLY A 72 -0.67 -25.51 9.49
N LEU A 73 0.57 -25.16 9.85
CA LEU A 73 1.05 -25.16 11.22
C LEU A 73 0.55 -23.95 12.03
N PHE A 74 0.10 -22.89 11.35
CA PHE A 74 -0.37 -21.65 11.95
C PHE A 74 -1.80 -21.34 11.47
N PRO A 75 -2.79 -22.14 11.89
CA PRO A 75 -4.18 -21.86 11.53
C PRO A 75 -4.54 -20.46 12.03
N GLN A 76 -5.02 -19.61 11.12
CA GLN A 76 -5.53 -18.31 11.54
C GLN A 76 -6.67 -18.55 12.54
N PRO A 77 -6.64 -17.96 13.73
CA PRO A 77 -7.76 -18.07 14.66
C PRO A 77 -9.00 -17.55 13.92
N THR A 78 -10.02 -18.40 13.83
CA THR A 78 -11.33 -18.00 13.29
C THR A 78 -11.77 -16.75 14.03
N ARG A 79 -11.75 -15.63 13.33
CA ARG A 79 -11.94 -14.30 13.91
C ARG A 79 -13.42 -14.13 14.24
N THR A 80 -13.86 -14.64 15.39
CA THR A 80 -15.26 -14.50 15.85
C THR A 80 -15.58 -13.08 16.33
N ARG A 81 -14.61 -12.16 16.30
CA ARG A 81 -14.83 -10.74 16.61
C ARG A 81 -14.36 -9.85 15.47
N LEU A 82 -15.28 -9.04 14.96
CA LEU A 82 -14.98 -7.86 14.15
C LEU A 82 -13.92 -7.04 14.91
N ALA A 83 -12.73 -6.87 14.33
CA ALA A 83 -11.65 -6.12 14.99
C ALA A 83 -11.85 -4.59 14.93
N VAL A 84 -12.87 -4.15 14.20
CA VAL A 84 -13.25 -2.75 14.09
C VAL A 84 -14.74 -2.69 14.42
N GLU A 85 -15.04 -2.27 15.64
CA GLU A 85 -16.38 -1.82 16.00
C GLU A 85 -16.46 -0.35 15.59
N TYR A 86 -17.06 -0.10 14.42
CA TYR A 86 -17.38 1.25 14.00
C TYR A 86 -18.49 1.76 14.92
N VAL A 87 -18.20 2.75 15.77
CA VAL A 87 -19.20 3.45 16.58
C VAL A 87 -19.60 4.73 15.83
N PRO A 88 -20.77 4.79 15.17
CA PRO A 88 -21.25 6.02 14.57
C PRO A 88 -22.02 6.82 15.63
N ALA A 89 -21.32 7.63 16.41
CA ALA A 89 -21.95 8.75 17.08
C ALA A 89 -20.94 9.86 17.39
N PRO A 90 -21.27 11.14 17.15
CA PRO A 90 -20.42 12.25 17.54
C PRO A 90 -20.35 12.33 19.07
N CYS A 91 -19.13 12.41 19.62
CA CYS A 91 -18.92 12.74 21.02
C CYS A 91 -19.54 14.12 21.31
N ARG A 92 -20.75 14.15 21.90
CA ARG A 92 -21.22 15.37 22.57
C ARG A 92 -20.39 15.55 23.82
N GLY A 93 -19.37 16.41 23.68
CA GLY A 93 -18.57 16.92 24.78
C GLY A 93 -19.48 17.41 25.89
N ARG A 94 -19.22 16.87 27.09
CA ARG A 94 -19.70 17.36 28.37
C ARG A 94 -19.53 18.88 28.43
N GLN A 95 -20.63 19.61 28.37
CA GLN A 95 -20.72 20.96 28.91
C GLN A 95 -21.59 20.85 30.16
N GLY A 96 -20.92 20.81 31.31
CA GLY A 96 -21.56 21.21 32.55
C GLY A 96 -21.70 22.74 32.56
N ARG A 97 -22.73 23.26 33.21
CA ARG A 97 -22.66 23.81 34.58
C ARG A 97 -23.97 24.53 34.89
N ALA A 98 -24.39 24.42 36.15
CA ALA A 98 -25.06 25.45 36.97
C ALA A 98 -26.44 25.94 36.50
N SER A 99 -27.43 26.24 37.32
CA SER A 99 -27.70 26.23 38.76
C SER A 99 -29.17 26.71 38.88
N SER A 100 -29.87 26.37 39.98
CA SER A 100 -30.97 27.12 40.64
C SER A 100 -32.21 27.50 39.79
N ASP A 101 -33.46 27.46 40.24
CA ASP A 101 -34.01 27.89 41.53
C ASP A 101 -35.54 27.62 41.47
N GLY A 102 -36.20 27.50 42.64
CA GLY A 102 -37.66 27.69 42.78
C GLY A 102 -38.49 26.44 43.05
#